data_AF-A0A7K8ZN14-F1
#
_entry.id   AF-A0A7K8ZN14-F1
#
_cell.length_a   1.000
_cell.length_b   1.000
_cell.length_c   1.000
_cell.angle_alpha   90.00
_cell.angle_beta   90.00
_cell.angle_gamma   90.00
#
_symmetry.space_group_name_H-M   'P 1'
#
loop_
_entity.id
_entity.type
_entity.pdbx_description
1 polymer ?
#
loop_
_entity_poly.entity_id
_entity_poly.type
_entity_poly.pdbx_seq_one_letter_code
_entity_poly.pdbx_strand_id
1 'polypeptide(L)'
;QPPRSCEDYWWEWKHCRGLRHAFHHYYAHGELPACGRWRDDYEACRDWERHRDTAAQVPARGTAGRAGEAGPGAGQKHAPVWRLRKSPPPDWYLPLDQ
;
A
#
# COMPACT_ATOMS: atom_id res chain seq x y z
N GLN A 1 -12.78 0.57 5.56
CA GLN A 1 -12.19 1.73 4.86
C GLN A 1 -10.99 1.21 4.09
N PRO A 2 -10.94 1.40 2.76
CA PRO A 2 -9.80 0.97 1.96
C PRO A 2 -8.52 1.70 2.42
N PRO A 3 -7.34 1.04 2.35
CA PRO A 3 -6.08 1.63 2.80
C PRO A 3 -5.54 2.74 1.89
N ARG A 4 -6.08 2.86 0.66
CA ARG A 4 -5.71 3.84 -0.37
C ARG A 4 -6.97 4.43 -1.00
N SER A 5 -6.84 5.55 -1.71
CA SER A 5 -7.96 6.16 -2.44
C SER A 5 -8.34 5.30 -3.66
N CYS A 6 -9.61 5.33 -4.09
CA CYS A 6 -10.02 4.56 -5.27
C CYS A 6 -9.31 5.06 -6.55
N GLU A 7 -8.95 6.33 -6.63
CA GLU A 7 -8.18 6.89 -7.75
C GLU A 7 -6.77 6.28 -7.87
N ASP A 8 -6.13 5.91 -6.75
CA ASP A 8 -4.83 5.25 -6.79
C ASP A 8 -4.91 3.90 -7.51
N TYR A 9 -5.94 3.08 -7.20
CA TYR A 9 -6.15 1.79 -7.87
C TYR A 9 -6.38 1.95 -9.37
N TRP A 10 -7.06 3.02 -9.79
CA TRP A 10 -7.26 3.34 -11.20
C TRP A 10 -5.96 3.69 -11.92
N TRP A 11 -5.10 4.48 -11.28
CA TRP A 11 -3.78 4.82 -11.83
C TRP A 11 -2.87 3.59 -11.93
N GLU A 12 -2.87 2.72 -10.92
CA GLU A 12 -2.11 1.47 -10.93
C GLU A 12 -2.59 0.52 -12.04
N TRP A 13 -3.91 0.41 -12.23
CA TRP A 13 -4.47 -0.37 -13.35
C TRP A 13 -4.02 0.16 -14.71
N LYS A 14 -4.04 1.49 -14.91
CA LYS A 14 -3.52 2.12 -16.14
C LYS A 14 -2.03 1.85 -16.33
N HIS A 15 -1.25 1.91 -15.25
CA HIS A 15 0.19 1.64 -15.30
C HIS A 15 0.46 0.18 -15.64
N CYS A 16 -0.28 -0.75 -15.03
CA CYS A 16 -0.18 -2.17 -15.30
C CYS A 16 -0.46 -2.48 -16.78
N ARG A 17 -1.46 -1.81 -17.37
CA ARG A 17 -1.80 -1.97 -18.79
C ARG A 17 -0.81 -1.29 -19.75
N GLY A 18 0.20 -0.60 -19.23
CA GLY A 18 1.20 0.08 -20.03
C GLY A 18 2.05 -0.88 -20.85
N LEU A 19 2.23 -0.60 -22.14
CA LEU A 19 3.04 -1.42 -23.07
C LEU A 19 4.46 -1.68 -22.55
N ARG A 20 5.06 -0.69 -21.90
CA ARG A 20 6.39 -0.82 -21.29
C ARG A 20 6.40 -1.88 -20.19
N HIS A 21 5.42 -1.85 -19.29
CA HIS A 21 5.32 -2.83 -18.21
C HIS A 21 5.08 -4.23 -18.76
N ALA A 22 4.14 -4.37 -19.71
CA ALA A 22 3.87 -5.64 -20.37
C ALA A 22 5.12 -6.22 -21.05
N PHE A 23 5.90 -5.40 -21.75
CA PHE A 23 7.15 -5.84 -22.39
C PHE A 23 8.18 -6.35 -21.37
N HIS A 24 8.44 -5.59 -20.30
CA HIS A 24 9.39 -6.01 -19.27
C HIS A 24 8.94 -7.27 -18.54
N HIS A 25 7.64 -7.37 -18.24
CA HIS A 25 7.07 -8.52 -17.56
C HIS A 25 7.14 -9.78 -18.44
N TYR A 26 6.83 -9.65 -19.73
CA TYR A 26 6.96 -10.73 -20.70
C TYR A 26 8.41 -11.19 -20.85
N TYR A 27 9.37 -10.26 -20.90
CA TYR A 27 10.78 -10.63 -21.00
C TYR A 27 11.29 -11.36 -19.74
N ALA A 28 10.83 -10.95 -18.55
CA ALA A 28 11.27 -11.53 -17.29
C ALA A 28 10.58 -12.87 -16.95
N HIS A 29 9.29 -13.01 -17.26
CA HIS A 29 8.45 -14.11 -16.80
C HIS A 29 7.84 -14.95 -17.94
N GLY A 30 7.92 -14.51 -19.20
CA GLY A 30 7.32 -15.21 -20.34
C GLY A 30 5.79 -15.07 -20.44
N GLU A 31 5.17 -14.33 -19.53
CA GLU A 31 3.72 -14.18 -19.43
C GLU A 31 3.33 -12.70 -19.47
N LEU A 32 2.08 -12.42 -19.88
CA LEU A 32 1.53 -11.07 -19.81
C LEU A 32 1.04 -10.78 -18.38
N PRO A 33 1.24 -9.56 -17.85
CA PRO A 33 0.85 -9.24 -16.50
C PRO A 33 -0.68 -9.31 -16.34
N ALA A 34 -1.15 -10.01 -15.31
CA ALA A 34 -2.56 -10.14 -14.99
C ALA A 34 -3.11 -8.85 -14.32
N CYS A 35 -3.43 -7.83 -15.12
CA CYS A 35 -3.95 -6.55 -14.63
C CYS A 35 -5.42 -6.60 -14.17
N GLY A 36 -6.10 -7.75 -14.26
CA GLY A 36 -7.49 -7.91 -13.85
C GLY A 36 -7.72 -7.58 -12.37
N ARG A 37 -6.79 -8.02 -11.50
CA ARG A 37 -6.88 -7.81 -10.06
C ARG A 37 -7.03 -6.34 -9.66
N TRP A 38 -6.28 -5.44 -10.31
CA TRP A 38 -6.37 -4.00 -10.05
C TRP A 38 -7.72 -3.40 -10.43
N ARG A 39 -8.37 -3.95 -11.46
CA ARG A 39 -9.71 -3.54 -11.86
C ARG A 39 -10.74 -4.02 -10.85
N ASP A 40 -10.65 -5.28 -10.42
CA ASP A 40 -11.56 -5.85 -9.41
C ASP A 40 -11.45 -5.07 -8.08
N ASP A 41 -10.22 -4.74 -7.68
CA ASP A 41 -9.96 -3.93 -6.48
C ASP A 41 -10.53 -2.50 -6.61
N TYR A 42 -10.46 -1.90 -7.81
CA TYR A 42 -11.07 -0.59 -8.09
C TYR A 42 -12.61 -0.64 -8.04
N GLU A 43 -13.22 -1.66 -8.66
CA GLU A 43 -14.67 -1.86 -8.63
C GLU A 43 -15.17 -2.08 -7.20
N ALA A 44 -14.49 -2.94 -6.42
CA ALA A 44 -14.79 -3.14 -5.00
C ALA A 44 -14.64 -1.86 -4.16
N CYS A 45 -13.64 -1.02 -4.47
CA CYS A 45 -13.45 0.28 -3.83
C CYS A 45 -14.60 1.24 -4.13
N ARG A 46 -15.04 1.32 -5.39
CA ARG A 46 -16.17 2.15 -5.82
C ARG A 46 -17.50 1.71 -5.24
N ASP A 47 -17.73 0.41 -5.16
CA ASP A 47 -18.92 -0.14 -4.52
C ASP A 47 -18.93 0.21 -3.03
N TRP A 48 -17.79 0.10 -2.35
CA TRP A 48 -17.68 0.52 -0.95
C TRP A 48 -17.99 2.00 -0.74
N GLU A 49 -17.50 2.90 -1.62
CA GLU A 49 -17.85 4.34 -1.57
C GLU A 49 -19.36 4.55 -1.72
N ARG A 50 -19.96 3.92 -2.74
CA ARG A 50 -21.41 4.03 -3.01
C ARG A 50 -22.26 3.49 -1.85
N HIS A 51 -21.85 2.39 -1.24
CA HIS A 51 -22.53 1.81 -0.07
C HIS A 51 -22.36 2.68 1.18
N ARG A 52 -21.21 3.34 1.34
CA ARG A 52 -20.99 4.32 2.42
C ARG A 52 -21.85 5.56 2.25
N ASP A 53 -21.97 6.07 1.02
CA ASP A 53 -22.78 7.25 0.71
C ASP A 53 -24.30 6.96 0.84
N THR A 54 -24.73 5.75 0.49
CA THR A 54 -26.12 5.31 0.71
C THR A 54 -26.41 5.04 2.19
N ALA A 55 -25.45 4.50 2.96
CA ALA A 55 -25.58 4.40 4.41
C ALA A 55 -25.56 5.78 5.10
N ALA A 56 -24.88 6.78 4.53
CA ALA A 56 -24.87 8.16 5.00
C ALA A 56 -26.15 8.96 4.68
N GLN A 57 -27.00 8.46 3.77
CA GLN A 57 -28.32 9.05 3.47
C GLN A 57 -29.41 8.67 4.48
N VAL A 58 -29.16 7.70 5.35
CA VAL A 58 -29.95 7.55 6.57
C VAL A 58 -29.53 8.69 7.49
N PRO A 59 -30.44 9.59 7.91
CA PRO A 59 -30.06 10.76 8.69
C PRO A 59 -29.56 10.30 10.06
N ALA A 60 -28.25 10.14 10.18
CA ALA A 60 -27.56 10.03 11.46
C ALA A 60 -27.60 11.40 12.15
N ARG A 61 -28.81 11.77 12.58
CA ARG A 61 -29.04 12.88 13.51
C ARG A 61 -28.40 12.48 14.84
N GLY A 62 -27.16 12.88 15.02
CA GLY A 62 -26.43 12.75 16.27
C GLY A 62 -25.21 11.84 16.18
N THR A 63 -24.12 12.37 15.62
CA THR A 63 -22.73 12.18 16.09
C THR A 63 -21.78 12.95 15.15
N ALA A 64 -22.05 14.24 14.97
CA ALA A 64 -21.01 15.17 14.56
C ALA A 64 -20.11 15.42 15.77
N GLY A 65 -19.21 14.47 16.04
CA GLY A 65 -18.34 14.52 17.21
C GLY A 65 -17.31 13.41 17.21
N ARG A 66 -16.12 13.74 16.71
CA ARG A 66 -14.83 13.04 16.89
C ARG A 66 -14.64 11.68 16.19
N ALA A 67 -14.14 11.73 14.95
CA ALA A 67 -13.17 10.80 14.39
C ALA A 67 -12.68 11.40 13.06
N GLY A 68 -11.41 11.55 12.73
CA GLY A 68 -10.16 11.22 13.40
C GLY A 68 -9.06 11.90 12.59
N GLU A 69 -8.37 12.83 13.22
CA GLU A 69 -7.13 13.40 12.73
C GLU A 69 -6.04 12.33 12.92
N ALA A 70 -6.05 11.32 12.05
CA ALA A 70 -4.99 10.34 11.96
C ALA A 70 -4.00 10.83 10.90
N GLY A 71 -3.13 11.75 11.30
CA GLY A 71 -2.00 12.16 10.48
C GLY A 71 -1.15 10.94 10.09
N PRO A 72 -0.60 10.89 8.86
CA PRO A 72 0.37 9.86 8.50
C PRO A 72 1.67 10.18 9.23
N GLY A 73 2.00 9.42 10.27
CA GLY A 73 3.32 9.61 10.90
C GLY A 73 3.53 9.10 12.33
N ALA A 74 2.54 8.49 12.98
CA ALA A 74 2.84 7.66 14.15
C ALA A 74 3.31 6.28 13.70
N GLY A 75 4.45 6.24 12.97
CA GLY A 75 5.22 5.01 12.85
C GLY A 75 5.49 4.53 14.28
N GLN A 76 5.08 3.30 14.59
CA GLN A 76 5.39 2.71 15.88
C GLN A 76 6.89 2.88 16.09
N LYS A 77 7.29 3.61 17.13
CA LYS A 77 8.70 3.76 17.49
C LYS A 77 9.15 2.42 18.02
N HIS A 78 9.43 1.50 17.12
CA HIS A 78 10.06 0.23 17.48
C HIS A 78 11.32 0.60 18.25
N ALA A 79 11.46 0.04 19.44
CA ALA A 79 12.68 0.18 20.21
C ALA A 79 13.84 -0.19 19.27
N PRO A 80 14.89 0.65 19.16
CA PRO A 80 15.95 0.40 18.20
C PRO A 80 16.57 -0.96 18.53
N VAL A 81 16.29 -1.95 17.68
CA VAL A 81 16.89 -3.31 17.76
C VAL A 81 18.42 -3.18 17.71
N TRP A 82 18.90 -2.13 17.04
CA TRP A 82 20.31 -1.83 16.87
C TRP A 82 20.71 -0.62 17.72
N ARG A 83 21.63 -0.84 18.66
CA ARG A 83 22.31 0.25 19.38
C ARG A 83 23.45 0.80 18.50
N LEU A 84 23.61 2.13 18.48
CA LEU A 84 24.71 2.78 17.76
C LEU A 84 26.05 2.32 18.35
N ARG A 85 26.87 1.67 17.53
CA ARG A 85 28.21 1.19 17.94
C ARG A 85 29.19 2.36 17.90
N LYS A 86 30.04 2.47 18.93
CA LYS A 86 31.09 3.51 19.01
C LYS A 86 32.39 3.10 18.29
N SER A 87 32.60 1.81 18.07
CA SER A 87 33.77 1.26 17.38
C SER A 87 33.37 -0.02 16.64
N PRO A 88 34.07 -0.37 15.53
CA PRO A 88 33.85 -1.63 14.85
C PRO A 88 34.20 -2.82 15.78
N PRO A 89 33.52 -3.97 15.63
CA PRO A 89 33.91 -5.20 16.31
C PRO A 89 35.38 -5.54 15.96
N PRO A 90 36.19 -6.02 16.90
CA PRO A 90 37.60 -6.31 16.66
C PRO A 90 37.83 -7.34 15.55
N ASP A 91 36.85 -8.18 15.27
CA ASP A 91 36.96 -9.34 14.38
C ASP A 91 36.36 -9.07 12.98
N TRP A 92 36.06 -7.80 12.67
CA TRP A 92 35.40 -7.39 11.43
C TRP A 92 36.16 -7.77 10.15
N TYR A 93 37.47 -7.97 10.27
CA TYR A 93 38.37 -8.26 9.14
C TYR A 93 38.56 -9.75 8.89
N LEU A 94 37.99 -10.63 9.72
CA LEU A 94 38.14 -12.07 9.52
C LEU A 94 37.28 -12.53 8.34
N PRO A 95 37.80 -13.40 7.46
CA PRO A 95 36.98 -14.05 6.45
C PRO A 95 35.88 -14.87 7.15
N LEU A 96 34.65 -14.77 6.65
CA LEU A 96 33.56 -15.61 7.15
C LEU A 96 33.87 -17.06 6.78
N ASP A 97 33.87 -17.96 7.76
CA ASP A 97 33.95 -19.40 7.50
C ASP A 97 32.76 -19.81 6.60
N GLN A 98 33.06 -20.48 5.47
CA GLN A 98 32.07 -20.96 4.50
C GLN A 98 31.36 -22.23 4.97
#